data_AF-A0A6B0RGG3-F1
#
_entry.id   AF-A0A6B0RGG3-F1
#
_cell.length_a   1.000
_cell.length_b   1.000
_cell.length_c   1.000
_cell.angle_alpha   90.00
_cell.angle_beta   90.00
_cell.angle_gamma   90.00
#
_symmetry.space_group_name_H-M   'P 1'
#
loop_
_entity.id
_entity.type
_entity.pdbx_description
1 polymer ?
#
loop_
_entity_poly.entity_id
_entity_poly.type
_entity_poly.pdbx_seq_one_letter_code
_entity_poly.pdbx_strand_id
1 'polypeptide(L)'
;MTQGPKKRVAAPKRWMLDKVTGVFVPRPSTWPQKLRECFPLIIFLRNRLKYALTGDEVKKICMQYFIKMDGKVHTDITYPAGIMDVISIDKTGKSFHLIYDTKGRFAVHRVTPEEAKCKLYSVKDLCGDKRSLSSSDP
;
A
#
# COMPACT_ATOMS: atom_id res chain seq x y z
N MET A 1 -18.46 9.96 -10.16
CA MET A 1 -18.35 9.13 -11.38
C MET A 1 -17.43 7.96 -11.12
N THR A 2 -17.95 6.73 -11.18
CA THR A 2 -17.15 5.50 -11.02
C THR A 2 -16.22 5.36 -12.21
N GLN A 3 -14.94 5.55 -11.98
CA GLN A 3 -13.94 5.56 -13.05
C GLN A 3 -13.60 4.11 -13.43
N GLY A 4 -13.72 3.80 -14.73
CA GLY A 4 -13.42 2.48 -15.30
C GLY A 4 -11.96 2.02 -15.13
N PRO A 5 -11.61 0.88 -15.76
CA PRO A 5 -10.30 0.25 -15.63
C PRO A 5 -9.17 1.21 -16.01
N LYS A 6 -8.09 1.21 -15.22
CA LYS A 6 -6.98 2.16 -15.37
C LYS A 6 -5.95 1.61 -16.35
N LYS A 7 -5.68 2.38 -17.42
CA LYS A 7 -4.58 2.06 -18.35
C LYS A 7 -3.22 2.22 -17.67
N ARG A 8 -2.29 1.34 -18.03
CA ARG A 8 -0.95 1.28 -17.44
C ARG A 8 -0.10 2.53 -17.70
N VAL A 9 -0.26 3.14 -18.88
CA VAL A 9 0.41 4.40 -19.25
C VAL A 9 0.00 5.55 -18.32
N ALA A 10 -1.22 5.52 -17.78
CA ALA A 10 -1.74 6.50 -16.83
C ALA A 10 -1.48 6.13 -15.36
N ALA A 11 -0.76 5.04 -15.10
CA ALA A 11 -0.35 4.65 -13.76
C ALA A 11 0.72 5.62 -13.21
N PRO A 12 0.74 5.87 -11.89
CA PRO A 12 1.81 6.64 -11.27
C PRO A 12 3.18 5.99 -11.56
N LYS A 13 4.14 6.78 -12.08
CA LYS A 13 5.52 6.30 -12.33
C LYS A 13 6.19 5.77 -11.05
N ARG A 14 5.77 6.25 -9.88
CA ARG A 14 6.25 5.83 -8.56
C ARG A 14 6.00 4.35 -8.26
N TRP A 15 5.05 3.70 -8.95
CA TRP A 15 4.77 2.27 -8.78
C TRP A 15 5.81 1.36 -9.43
N MET A 16 6.74 1.92 -10.21
CA MET A 16 7.77 1.17 -10.93
C MET A 16 7.20 0.02 -11.77
N LEU A 17 6.07 0.25 -12.43
CA LEU A 17 5.53 -0.70 -13.38
C LEU A 17 6.24 -0.56 -14.71
N ASP A 18 6.55 -1.69 -15.32
CA ASP A 18 7.03 -1.76 -16.69
C ASP A 18 5.91 -1.36 -17.67
N LYS A 19 6.27 -1.02 -18.91
CA LYS A 19 5.29 -0.57 -19.91
C LYS A 19 4.71 -1.72 -20.76
N VAL A 20 5.33 -2.90 -20.75
CA VAL A 20 5.14 -3.92 -21.79
C VAL A 20 4.30 -5.11 -21.32
N THR A 21 4.37 -5.50 -20.05
CA THR A 21 3.71 -6.72 -19.51
C THR A 21 2.16 -6.69 -19.58
N GLY A 22 1.53 -5.54 -19.88
CA GLY A 22 0.08 -5.50 -20.07
C GLY A 22 -0.49 -4.09 -20.31
N VAL A 23 -1.77 -4.05 -20.67
CA VAL A 23 -2.49 -2.81 -21.01
C VAL A 23 -3.04 -2.10 -19.78
N PHE A 24 -3.50 -2.88 -18.78
CA PHE A 24 -4.20 -2.38 -17.60
C PHE A 24 -3.41 -2.55 -16.32
N VAL A 25 -3.76 -1.76 -15.32
CA VAL A 25 -3.23 -1.86 -13.97
C VAL A 25 -4.35 -1.97 -12.95
N PRO A 26 -4.12 -2.67 -11.82
CA PRO A 26 -5.07 -2.69 -10.72
C PRO A 26 -5.31 -1.25 -10.26
N ARG A 27 -6.59 -0.86 -10.26
CA ARG A 27 -7.00 0.42 -9.73
C ARG A 27 -7.13 0.27 -8.21
N PRO A 28 -6.44 1.10 -7.41
CA PRO A 28 -6.58 1.10 -5.96
C PRO A 28 -8.04 1.34 -5.57
N SER A 29 -8.48 0.68 -4.50
CA SER A 29 -9.78 0.98 -3.89
C SER A 29 -9.81 2.40 -3.34
N THR A 30 -11.01 2.94 -3.17
CA THR A 30 -11.20 4.27 -2.59
C THR A 30 -10.82 4.22 -1.11
N TRP A 31 -9.70 4.84 -0.78
CA TRP A 31 -9.24 5.08 0.58
C TRP A 31 -8.87 6.57 0.69
N PRO A 32 -8.86 7.17 1.89
CA PRO A 32 -8.41 8.53 2.20
C PRO A 32 -7.13 8.98 1.50
N GLN A 33 -6.24 8.04 1.15
CA GLN A 33 -5.03 8.35 0.39
C GLN A 33 -5.31 8.66 -1.08
N LYS A 34 -4.60 9.67 -1.58
CA LYS A 34 -4.67 10.06 -2.99
C LYS A 34 -4.08 8.94 -3.87
N LEU A 35 -4.69 8.71 -5.02
CA LEU A 35 -4.26 7.70 -6.00
C LEU A 35 -2.78 7.81 -6.45
N ARG A 36 -2.19 9.00 -6.37
CA ARG A 36 -0.79 9.25 -6.75
C ARG A 36 0.20 9.00 -5.61
N GLU A 37 -0.30 8.95 -4.38
CA GLU A 37 0.47 8.82 -3.13
C GLU A 37 0.28 7.45 -2.49
N CYS A 38 -0.58 6.59 -3.06
CA CYS A 38 -0.74 5.22 -2.63
C CYS A 38 0.10 4.24 -3.44
N PHE A 39 0.24 3.04 -2.91
CA PHE A 39 0.96 1.90 -3.44
C PHE A 39 0.12 0.64 -3.19
N PRO A 40 -0.53 0.05 -4.21
CA PRO A 40 -1.49 -1.01 -4.00
C PRO A 40 -0.82 -2.35 -3.62
N LEU A 41 -1.47 -3.10 -2.73
CA LEU A 41 -0.96 -4.35 -2.14
C LEU A 41 -0.52 -5.40 -3.18
N ILE A 42 -1.26 -5.54 -4.27
CA ILE A 42 -0.90 -6.42 -5.39
C ILE A 42 0.45 -6.09 -6.03
N ILE A 43 0.82 -4.81 -6.14
CA ILE A 43 2.12 -4.40 -6.68
C ILE A 43 3.22 -4.68 -5.65
N PHE A 44 2.92 -4.51 -4.36
CA PHE A 44 3.85 -4.83 -3.28
C PHE A 44 4.27 -6.31 -3.29
N LEU A 45 3.29 -7.22 -3.29
CA LEU A 45 3.55 -8.65 -3.22
C LEU A 45 4.18 -9.21 -4.50
N ARG A 46 3.68 -8.77 -5.68
CA ARG A 46 4.13 -9.29 -6.97
C ARG A 46 5.42 -8.66 -7.46
N ASN A 47 5.48 -7.32 -7.50
CA ASN A 47 6.57 -6.59 -8.15
C ASN A 47 7.74 -6.29 -7.21
N ARG A 48 7.49 -6.01 -5.92
CA ARG A 48 8.57 -5.67 -4.96
C ARG A 48 9.11 -6.90 -4.25
N LEU A 49 8.24 -7.69 -3.61
CA LEU A 49 8.66 -8.85 -2.83
C LEU A 49 8.80 -10.14 -3.65
N LYS A 50 8.11 -10.23 -4.80
CA LYS A 50 8.09 -11.42 -5.66
C LYS A 50 7.63 -12.69 -4.92
N TYR A 51 6.71 -12.55 -3.98
CA TYR A 51 6.09 -13.70 -3.29
C TYR A 51 5.00 -14.37 -4.11
N ALA A 52 4.51 -13.66 -5.12
CA ALA A 52 3.58 -14.17 -6.11
C ALA A 52 4.04 -13.72 -7.51
N LEU A 53 3.80 -14.56 -8.51
CA LEU A 53 4.05 -14.27 -9.91
C LEU A 53 2.77 -13.74 -10.58
N THR A 54 1.61 -14.30 -10.21
CA THR A 54 0.31 -13.99 -10.80
C THR A 54 -0.61 -13.23 -9.86
N GLY A 55 -1.63 -12.55 -10.42
CA GLY A 55 -2.65 -11.85 -9.60
C GLY A 55 -3.52 -12.82 -8.78
N ASP A 56 -3.73 -14.03 -9.29
CA ASP A 56 -4.53 -15.05 -8.60
C ASP A 56 -3.82 -15.62 -7.37
N GLU A 57 -2.50 -15.79 -7.44
CA GLU A 57 -1.69 -16.13 -6.27
C GLU A 57 -1.77 -15.05 -5.20
N VAL A 58 -1.68 -13.76 -5.59
CA VAL A 58 -1.87 -12.65 -4.65
C VAL A 58 -3.24 -12.73 -3.99
N LYS A 59 -4.29 -12.99 -4.76
CA LYS A 59 -5.65 -13.15 -4.23
C LYS A 59 -5.71 -14.30 -3.22
N LYS A 60 -5.08 -15.43 -3.50
CA LYS A 60 -5.00 -16.57 -2.56
C LYS A 60 -4.28 -16.18 -1.27
N ILE A 61 -3.16 -15.45 -1.36
CA ILE A 61 -2.40 -15.00 -0.17
C ILE A 61 -3.26 -14.06 0.69
N CYS A 62 -3.96 -13.10 0.07
CA CYS A 62 -4.83 -12.18 0.82
C CYS A 62 -6.03 -12.89 1.45
N MET A 63 -6.60 -13.89 0.75
CA MET A 63 -7.74 -14.68 1.27
C MET A 63 -7.35 -15.58 2.45
N GLN A 64 -6.06 -15.84 2.65
CA GLN A 64 -5.54 -16.59 3.79
C GLN A 64 -5.29 -15.72 5.02
N TYR A 65 -5.61 -14.42 4.98
CA TYR A 65 -5.55 -13.51 6.13
C TYR A 65 -4.13 -13.35 6.74
N PHE A 66 -3.08 -13.62 5.96
CA PHE A 66 -1.68 -13.52 6.42
C PHE A 66 -1.09 -12.11 6.39
N ILE A 67 -1.77 -11.16 5.74
CA ILE A 67 -1.27 -9.81 5.52
C ILE A 67 -2.03 -8.86 6.43
N LYS A 68 -1.27 -8.16 7.27
CA LYS A 68 -1.76 -7.10 8.14
C LYS A 68 -1.17 -5.77 7.71
N MET A 69 -2.05 -4.78 7.56
CA MET A 69 -1.68 -3.39 7.37
C MET A 69 -2.03 -2.66 8.66
N ASP A 70 -1.05 -2.00 9.27
CA ASP A 70 -1.22 -1.25 10.53
C ASP A 70 -1.96 -2.09 11.62
N GLY A 71 -1.64 -3.39 11.68
CA GLY A 71 -2.22 -4.35 12.63
C GLY A 71 -3.58 -4.94 12.25
N LYS A 72 -4.27 -4.39 11.23
CA LYS A 72 -5.56 -4.90 10.74
C LYS A 72 -5.35 -5.84 9.55
N VAL A 73 -6.07 -6.95 9.55
CA VAL A 73 -5.98 -7.91 8.44
C VAL A 73 -6.76 -7.37 7.24
N HIS A 74 -6.13 -7.41 6.07
CA HIS A 74 -6.73 -6.94 4.83
C HIS A 74 -6.79 -8.07 3.79
N THR A 75 -7.98 -8.30 3.24
CA THR A 75 -8.24 -9.28 2.17
C THR A 75 -8.21 -8.63 0.78
N ASP A 76 -8.31 -7.31 0.71
CA ASP A 76 -8.41 -6.57 -0.54
C ASP A 76 -7.06 -6.48 -1.26
N ILE A 77 -7.00 -7.07 -2.45
CA ILE A 77 -5.79 -7.06 -3.31
C ILE A 77 -5.43 -5.65 -3.83
N THR A 78 -6.43 -4.78 -3.97
CA THR A 78 -6.29 -3.40 -4.45
C THR A 78 -6.22 -2.39 -3.31
N TYR A 79 -6.03 -2.85 -2.07
CA TYR A 79 -5.90 -1.96 -0.93
C TYR A 79 -4.74 -0.97 -1.15
N PRO A 80 -4.99 0.35 -1.09
CA PRO A 80 -3.95 1.36 -1.21
C PRO A 80 -3.15 1.46 0.09
N ALA A 81 -1.89 1.07 0.05
CA ALA A 81 -0.95 1.34 1.13
C ALA A 81 -0.23 2.67 0.89
N GLY A 82 0.00 3.44 1.94
CA GLY A 82 0.61 4.77 1.87
C GLY A 82 2.07 4.82 2.22
N ILE A 83 2.55 6.05 2.30
CA ILE A 83 3.81 6.33 2.97
C ILE A 83 3.66 6.07 4.47
N MET A 84 4.71 5.55 5.11
CA MET A 84 4.77 5.21 6.53
C MET A 84 3.85 4.05 6.95
N ASP A 85 3.05 3.47 6.05
CA ASP A 85 2.26 2.28 6.36
C ASP A 85 3.15 1.09 6.71
N VAL A 86 2.71 0.33 7.72
CA VAL A 86 3.37 -0.87 8.20
C VAL A 86 2.68 -2.09 7.62
N ILE A 87 3.41 -2.86 6.81
CA ILE A 87 2.95 -4.12 6.23
C ILE A 87 3.61 -5.26 6.98
N SER A 88 2.82 -6.04 7.71
CA SER A 88 3.27 -7.20 8.45
C SER A 88 2.76 -8.49 7.79
N ILE A 89 3.66 -9.46 7.65
CA ILE A 89 3.36 -10.78 7.08
C ILE A 89 3.58 -11.83 8.17
N ASP A 90 2.50 -12.35 8.73
CA ASP A 90 2.53 -13.25 9.89
C ASP A 90 3.33 -14.53 9.59
N LYS A 91 3.12 -15.12 8.40
CA LYS A 91 3.77 -16.37 8.00
C LYS A 91 5.29 -16.29 7.94
N THR A 92 5.84 -15.11 7.67
CA THR A 92 7.31 -14.91 7.59
C THR A 92 7.86 -14.16 8.82
N GLY A 93 6.99 -13.64 9.69
CA GLY A 93 7.38 -12.78 10.80
C GLY A 93 8.09 -11.50 10.38
N LYS A 94 7.89 -11.03 9.15
CA LYS A 94 8.56 -9.84 8.60
C LYS A 94 7.60 -8.66 8.56
N SER A 95 8.08 -7.50 9.01
CA SER A 95 7.39 -6.22 8.91
C SER A 95 8.15 -5.26 8.00
N PHE A 96 7.41 -4.44 7.27
CA PHE A 96 7.95 -3.53 6.27
C PHE A 96 7.30 -2.15 6.38
N HIS A 97 8.12 -1.10 6.28
CA HIS A 97 7.63 0.27 6.08
C HIS A 97 7.73 0.66 4.61
N LEU A 98 6.70 1.34 4.13
CA LEU A 98 6.70 2.01 2.83
C LEU A 98 7.30 3.40 2.98
N ILE A 99 8.49 3.61 2.43
CA ILE A 99 9.23 4.88 2.52
C ILE A 99 9.53 5.38 1.09
N TYR A 100 9.72 6.68 0.92
CA TYR A 100 10.24 7.21 -0.34
C TYR A 100 11.78 7.11 -0.40
N ASP A 101 12.29 6.58 -1.50
CA ASP A 101 13.68 6.70 -1.91
C ASP A 101 14.00 8.16 -2.29
N THR A 102 15.28 8.52 -2.29
CA THR A 102 15.83 9.81 -2.77
C THR A 102 15.31 10.21 -4.15
N LYS A 103 14.99 9.22 -4.99
CA LYS A 103 14.41 9.40 -6.34
C LYS A 103 12.89 9.58 -6.35
N GLY A 104 12.23 9.69 -5.18
CA GLY A 104 10.78 9.86 -5.04
C GLY A 104 9.96 8.63 -5.38
N ARG A 105 10.52 7.42 -5.21
CA ARG A 105 9.86 6.14 -5.52
C ARG A 105 9.60 5.35 -4.24
N PHE A 106 8.58 4.50 -4.20
CA PHE A 106 8.33 3.66 -3.02
C PHE A 106 9.43 2.63 -2.84
N ALA A 107 10.15 2.67 -1.73
CA ALA A 107 11.08 1.67 -1.25
C ALA A 107 10.41 0.84 -0.14
N VAL A 108 10.74 -0.45 -0.12
CA VAL A 108 10.28 -1.37 0.92
C VAL A 108 11.41 -1.49 1.93
N HIS A 109 11.25 -0.81 3.07
CA HIS A 109 12.23 -0.86 4.16
C HIS A 109 11.84 -1.97 5.13
N ARG A 110 12.79 -2.81 5.54
CA ARG A 110 12.55 -3.87 6.54
C ARG A 110 12.68 -3.25 7.91
N VAL A 111 11.73 -3.57 8.77
CA VAL A 111 11.58 -2.93 10.08
C VAL A 111 11.43 -3.99 11.16
N THR A 112 11.94 -3.71 12.36
CA THR A 112 11.79 -4.60 13.52
C THR A 112 10.34 -4.60 14.03
N PRO A 113 9.89 -5.67 14.72
CA PRO A 113 8.52 -5.70 15.25
C PRO A 113 8.23 -4.64 16.32
N GLU A 114 9.27 -4.07 16.93
CA GLU A 114 9.14 -2.98 17.90
C GLU A 114 8.83 -1.65 17.19
N GLU A 115 9.61 -1.32 16.17
CA GLU A 115 9.40 -0.14 15.32
C GLU A 115 8.06 -0.22 14.56
N ALA A 116 7.62 -1.43 14.19
CA ALA A 116 6.34 -1.66 13.53
C ALA A 116 5.11 -1.22 14.36
N LYS A 117 5.27 -1.04 15.68
CA LYS A 117 4.19 -0.53 16.55
C LYS A 117 4.02 0.98 16.45
N CYS A 118 5.05 1.71 16.00
CA CYS A 118 5.07 3.15 15.98
C CYS A 118 5.03 3.68 14.54
N LYS A 119 3.93 4.34 14.18
CA LYS A 119 3.75 5.01 12.88
C LYS A 119 3.65 6.51 13.07
N LEU A 120 4.31 7.26 12.19
CA LEU A 120 4.22 8.72 12.15
C LEU A 120 3.08 9.16 11.24
N TYR A 121 2.33 10.16 11.69
CA TYR A 121 1.26 10.78 10.92
C TYR A 121 1.51 12.27 10.81
N SER A 122 1.34 12.82 9.60
CA SER A 122 1.23 14.26 9.43
C SER A 122 -0.21 14.67 9.73
N VAL A 123 -0.37 15.55 10.72
CA VAL A 123 -1.64 16.23 11.01
C VAL A 123 -1.91 17.22 9.87
N LYS A 124 -3.13 17.19 9.32
CA LYS A 124 -3.53 18.12 8.25
C LYS A 124 -4.36 19.25 8.83
N ASP A 125 -5.48 18.90 9.47
CA ASP A 125 -6.40 19.87 10.03
C ASP A 125 -6.72 19.56 11.50
N LEU A 126 -6.86 20.63 12.27
CA LEU A 126 -7.29 20.60 13.67
C LEU A 126 -8.74 21.09 13.73
N CYS A 127 -9.68 20.20 14.03
CA CYS A 127 -11.09 20.58 14.15
C CYS A 127 -11.34 21.17 15.56
N GLY A 128 -12.01 22.34 15.63
CA GLY A 128 -11.95 23.25 16.77
C GLY A 128 -12.84 22.96 17.99
N ASP A 129 -13.83 22.06 17.91
CA ASP A 129 -14.82 21.92 18.99
C ASP A 129 -14.66 20.66 19.84
N LYS A 130 -13.99 19.65 19.30
CA LYS A 130 -13.46 18.49 20.01
C LYS A 130 -12.04 18.38 19.48
N ARG A 131 -11.01 18.33 20.35
CA ARG A 131 -9.60 18.24 19.93
C ARG A 131 -9.31 16.89 19.26
N SER A 132 -9.93 16.60 18.13
CA SER A 132 -9.68 15.45 17.28
C SER A 132 -8.74 15.89 16.16
N LEU A 133 -7.64 15.15 16.02
CA LEU A 133 -6.67 15.37 14.97
C LEU A 133 -7.12 14.61 13.73
N SER A 134 -7.26 15.31 12.61
CA SER A 134 -7.43 14.65 11.31
C SER A 134 -6.04 14.37 10.72
N SER A 135 -5.74 13.10 10.56
CA SER A 135 -4.46 12.60 10.06
C SER A 135 -4.58 12.30 8.56
N SER A 136 -3.43 12.16 7.89
CA SER A 136 -3.37 11.75 6.48
C SER A 136 -4.06 10.43 6.20
N ASP A 137 -4.05 9.55 7.21
CA ASP A 137 -4.76 8.28 7.27
C ASP A 137 -5.67 8.26 8.52
N PRO A 138 -6.93 7.81 8.42
CA PRO A 138 -7.88 7.77 9.53
C PRO A 138 -7.70 6.56 10.45
#